data_AF-A0A7G4A2M9-F1
#
_entry.id   AF-A0A7G4A2M9-F1
#
_cell.length_a   1.000
_cell.length_b   1.000
_cell.length_c   1.000
_cell.angle_alpha   90.00
_cell.angle_beta   90.00
_cell.angle_gamma   90.00
#
_symmetry.space_group_name_H-M   'P 1'
#
loop_
_entity.id
_entity.type
_entity.pdbx_description
1 polymer ?
#
loop_
_entity_poly.entity_id
_entity_poly.type
_entity_poly.pdbx_seq_one_letter_code
_entity_poly.pdbx_strand_id
1 'polypeptide(L)'
;MNARLLEKIAHEKDKVELFIDSMRDIFERTPDELEKAKRLEIFDTLLLLATYAEAEELENEFQIALPNNEHNDSITYLCQQLREINGFCQCTFSDEHNVYQDLLSEVITPEKKQAVRELLSKTISELIFEKTNTGTHRLGL
;
A
#
# COMPACT_ATOMS: atom_id res chain seq x y z
N MET A 1 -13.94 -19.78 -4.10
CA MET A 1 -13.63 -18.76 -3.07
C MET A 1 -14.95 -18.20 -2.56
N ASN A 2 -15.08 -17.89 -1.26
CA ASN A 2 -16.33 -17.35 -0.69
C ASN A 2 -16.60 -15.94 -1.27
N ALA A 3 -17.79 -15.68 -1.81
CA ALA A 3 -18.14 -14.38 -2.39
C ALA A 3 -17.98 -13.23 -1.37
N ARG A 4 -18.35 -13.48 -0.11
CA ARG A 4 -18.17 -12.53 1.00
C ARG A 4 -16.71 -12.18 1.25
N LEU A 5 -15.81 -13.14 1.09
CA LEU A 5 -14.36 -12.89 1.24
C LEU A 5 -13.85 -12.00 0.11
N LEU A 6 -14.29 -12.24 -1.12
CA LEU A 6 -13.95 -11.39 -2.27
C LEU A 6 -14.44 -9.96 -2.10
N GLU A 7 -15.67 -9.77 -1.59
CA GLU A 7 -16.22 -8.45 -1.27
C GLU A 7 -15.37 -7.71 -0.23
N LYS A 8 -14.91 -8.39 0.83
CA LYS A 8 -14.02 -7.79 1.82
C LYS A 8 -12.66 -7.40 1.25
N ILE A 9 -12.07 -8.26 0.42
CA ILE A 9 -10.80 -7.94 -0.25
C ILE A 9 -10.96 -6.75 -1.20
N ALA A 10 -12.07 -6.71 -1.96
CA ALA A 10 -12.40 -5.57 -2.80
C ALA A 10 -12.56 -4.28 -1.98
N HIS A 11 -13.20 -4.36 -0.81
CA HIS A 11 -13.33 -3.20 0.09
C HIS A 11 -11.97 -2.67 0.58
N GLU A 12 -11.03 -3.55 0.93
CA GLU A 12 -9.67 -3.11 1.31
C GLU A 12 -8.90 -2.54 0.12
N LYS A 13 -9.07 -3.12 -1.07
CA LYS A 13 -8.54 -2.53 -2.32
C LYS A 13 -9.07 -1.10 -2.53
N ASP A 14 -10.38 -0.89 -2.37
CA ASP A 14 -11.02 0.42 -2.57
C ASP A 14 -10.47 1.46 -1.58
N LYS A 15 -10.17 1.08 -0.33
CA LYS A 15 -9.53 2.00 0.64
C LYS A 15 -8.13 2.43 0.19
N VAL A 16 -7.32 1.48 -0.28
CA VAL A 16 -5.98 1.79 -0.81
C VAL A 16 -6.07 2.68 -2.04
N GLU A 17 -7.03 2.40 -2.93
CA GLU A 17 -7.27 3.23 -4.12
C GLU A 17 -7.66 4.66 -3.74
N LEU A 18 -8.60 4.83 -2.81
CA LEU A 18 -9.01 6.14 -2.31
C LEU A 18 -7.85 6.91 -1.67
N PHE A 19 -6.98 6.23 -0.92
CA PHE A 19 -5.77 6.83 -0.37
C PHE A 19 -4.84 7.34 -1.47
N ILE A 20 -4.54 6.50 -2.47
CA ILE A 20 -3.68 6.87 -3.60
C ILE A 20 -4.23 8.09 -4.33
N ASP A 21 -5.52 8.05 -4.67
CA ASP A 21 -6.16 9.13 -5.43
C ASP A 21 -6.20 10.44 -4.61
N SER A 22 -6.44 10.35 -3.30
CA SER A 22 -6.43 11.51 -2.40
C SER A 22 -5.06 12.16 -2.30
N MET A 23 -3.99 11.37 -2.15
CA MET A 23 -2.63 11.90 -2.10
C MET A 23 -2.20 12.51 -3.43
N ARG A 24 -2.58 11.90 -4.57
CA ARG A 24 -2.35 12.49 -5.89
C ARG A 24 -3.03 13.84 -6.04
N ASP A 25 -4.30 13.97 -5.66
CA ASP A 25 -5.02 15.25 -5.71
C ASP A 25 -4.36 16.32 -4.83
N ILE A 26 -3.86 15.95 -3.64
CA ILE A 26 -3.09 16.86 -2.78
C ILE A 26 -1.82 17.35 -3.50
N PHE A 27 -1.07 16.45 -4.13
CA PHE A 27 0.17 16.82 -4.80
C PHE A 27 -0.08 17.60 -6.09
N GLU A 28 -1.11 17.29 -6.87
CA GLU A 28 -1.51 18.03 -8.08
C GLU A 28 -1.84 19.50 -7.81
N ARG A 29 -2.31 19.82 -6.60
CA ARG A 29 -2.59 21.20 -6.17
C ARG A 29 -1.33 22.00 -5.82
N THR A 30 -0.13 21.40 -5.92
CA THR A 30 1.13 22.10 -5.72
C THR A 30 1.35 23.13 -6.83
N PRO A 31 1.44 24.44 -6.54
CA PRO A 31 1.50 25.47 -7.59
C PRO A 31 2.80 25.48 -8.40
N ASP A 32 3.91 25.03 -7.81
CA ASP A 32 5.19 24.91 -8.48
C ASP A 32 5.24 23.59 -9.26
N GLU A 33 5.33 23.67 -10.59
CA GLU A 33 5.29 22.51 -11.48
C GLU A 33 6.47 21.55 -11.29
N LEU A 34 7.66 22.07 -10.93
CA LEU A 34 8.85 21.23 -10.70
C LEU A 34 8.71 20.46 -9.38
N GLU A 35 8.28 21.15 -8.33
CA GLU A 35 8.00 20.54 -7.03
C GLU A 35 6.81 19.56 -7.12
N LYS A 36 5.78 19.89 -7.90
CA LYS A 36 4.65 18.98 -8.18
C LYS A 36 5.13 17.67 -8.80
N ALA A 37 5.89 17.77 -9.90
CA ALA A 37 6.42 16.59 -10.57
C ALA A 37 7.29 15.75 -9.63
N LYS A 38 8.15 16.39 -8.85
CA LYS A 38 9.00 15.73 -7.85
C LYS A 38 8.20 15.01 -6.76
N ARG A 39 7.14 15.64 -6.23
CA ARG A 39 6.28 15.01 -5.20
C ARG A 39 5.53 13.80 -5.73
N LEU A 40 5.01 13.88 -6.95
CA LEU A 40 4.35 12.76 -7.60
C LEU A 40 5.32 11.61 -7.88
N GLU A 41 6.53 11.90 -8.34
CA GLU A 41 7.58 10.89 -8.57
C GLU A 41 8.03 10.21 -7.27
N ILE A 42 8.24 10.98 -6.20
CA ILE A 42 8.56 10.45 -4.87
C ILE A 42 7.41 9.56 -4.39
N PHE A 43 6.17 10.01 -4.52
CA PHE A 43 5.01 9.24 -4.09
C PHE A 43 4.89 7.91 -4.84
N ASP A 44 5.06 7.90 -6.16
CA ASP A 44 5.05 6.68 -6.96
C ASP A 44 6.18 5.72 -6.56
N THR A 45 7.37 6.26 -6.29
CA THR A 45 8.52 5.48 -5.82
C THR A 45 8.23 4.83 -4.46
N LEU A 46 7.67 5.58 -3.51
CA LEU A 46 7.32 5.06 -2.20
C LEU A 46 6.18 4.04 -2.25
N LEU A 47 5.18 4.23 -3.12
CA LEU A 47 4.14 3.24 -3.37
C LEU A 47 4.72 1.93 -3.90
N LEU A 48 5.64 2.02 -4.87
CA LEU A 48 6.30 0.84 -5.41
C LEU A 48 7.14 0.13 -4.36
N LEU A 49 7.96 0.85 -3.61
CA LEU A 49 8.75 0.29 -2.51
C LEU A 49 7.86 -0.41 -1.48
N ALA A 50 6.71 0.17 -1.13
CA ALA A 50 5.77 -0.46 -0.22
C ALA A 50 5.33 -1.85 -0.71
N THR A 51 5.31 -2.13 -2.02
CA THR A 51 4.92 -3.47 -2.52
C THR A 51 5.97 -4.56 -2.30
N TYR A 52 7.27 -4.23 -2.27
CA TYR A 52 8.33 -5.25 -2.33
C TYR A 52 9.46 -5.09 -1.30
N ALA A 53 9.71 -3.88 -0.80
CA ALA A 53 10.84 -3.60 0.08
C ALA A 53 10.61 -4.16 1.48
N GLU A 54 11.71 -4.47 2.18
CA GLU A 54 11.63 -4.76 3.61
C GLU A 54 11.21 -3.50 4.38
N ALA A 55 10.57 -3.69 5.54
CA ALA A 55 10.05 -2.57 6.32
C ALA A 55 11.14 -1.56 6.74
N GLU A 56 12.36 -2.04 7.01
CA GLU A 56 13.50 -1.18 7.34
C GLU A 56 13.96 -0.36 6.14
N GLU A 57 14.00 -0.96 4.94
CA GLU A 57 14.35 -0.27 3.69
C GLU A 57 13.33 0.84 3.37
N LEU A 58 12.04 0.54 3.54
CA LEU A 58 10.97 1.51 3.35
C LEU A 58 11.09 2.69 4.33
N GLU A 59 11.37 2.42 5.60
CA GLU A 59 11.54 3.47 6.61
C GLU A 59 12.76 4.35 6.32
N ASN A 60 13.87 3.74 5.89
CA ASN A 60 15.06 4.48 5.47
C ASN A 60 14.74 5.42 4.30
N GLU A 61 13.96 4.97 3.33
CA GLU A 61 13.55 5.81 2.20
C GLU A 61 12.65 6.97 2.66
N PHE A 62 11.76 6.77 3.65
CA PHE A 62 10.98 7.89 4.21
C PHE A 62 11.88 9.00 4.77
N GLN A 63 13.00 8.66 5.42
CA GLN A 63 13.92 9.65 5.97
C GLN A 63 14.68 10.42 4.88
N ILE A 64 14.94 9.76 3.74
CA ILE A 64 15.67 10.35 2.60
C ILE A 64 14.74 11.22 1.76
N ALA A 65 13.58 10.69 1.38
CA ALA A 65 12.66 11.31 0.45
C ALA A 65 11.77 12.39 1.09
N LEU A 66 11.53 12.29 2.41
CA LEU A 66 10.66 13.20 3.16
C LEU A 66 11.43 13.84 4.34
N PRO A 67 12.48 14.64 4.10
CA PRO A 67 13.20 15.31 5.17
C PRO A 67 12.29 16.38 5.82
N ASN A 68 12.21 16.39 7.16
CA ASN A 68 11.35 17.23 8.03
C ASN A 68 9.98 16.63 8.43
N ASN A 69 9.92 15.32 8.66
CA ASN A 69 8.71 14.59 9.08
C ASN A 69 8.10 15.00 10.43
N GLU A 70 8.81 15.72 11.30
CA GLU A 70 8.44 15.80 12.71
C GLU A 70 7.09 16.50 12.98
N HIS A 71 6.58 17.39 12.11
CA HIS A 71 5.39 18.22 12.40
C HIS A 71 4.36 18.35 11.24
N ASN A 72 4.34 17.43 10.28
CA ASN A 72 3.37 17.48 9.18
C ASN A 72 2.41 16.29 9.21
N ASP A 73 1.19 16.52 9.68
CA ASP A 73 0.12 15.51 9.79
C ASP A 73 -0.14 14.77 8.48
N SER A 74 -0.02 15.45 7.32
CA SER A 74 -0.21 14.82 6.02
C SER A 74 0.92 13.86 5.67
N ILE A 75 2.15 14.16 6.07
CA ILE A 75 3.30 13.28 5.85
C ILE A 75 3.25 12.10 6.84
N THR A 76 2.88 12.35 8.10
CA THR A 76 2.65 11.27 9.07
C THR A 76 1.58 10.30 8.58
N TYR A 77 0.45 10.83 8.07
CA TYR A 77 -0.62 10.02 7.47
C TYR A 77 -0.13 9.22 6.26
N LEU A 78 0.60 9.86 5.34
CA LEU A 78 1.21 9.21 4.17
C LEU A 78 2.08 8.02 4.58
N CYS A 79 3.05 8.23 5.49
CA CYS A 79 3.95 7.17 5.94
C CYS A 79 3.18 6.04 6.66
N GLN A 80 2.16 6.36 7.45
CA GLN A 80 1.34 5.34 8.11
C GLN A 80 0.60 4.46 7.10
N GLN A 81 -0.01 5.05 6.08
CA GLN A 81 -0.71 4.30 5.02
C GLN A 81 0.26 3.46 4.18
N LEU A 82 1.46 3.97 3.88
CA LEU A 82 2.48 3.21 3.15
C LEU A 82 3.02 2.01 3.96
N ARG A 83 3.19 2.16 5.29
CA ARG A 83 3.54 1.03 6.17
C ARG A 83 2.43 -0.03 6.20
N GLU A 84 1.18 0.39 6.19
CA GLU A 84 0.04 -0.51 6.16
C GLU A 84 -0.01 -1.30 4.84
N ILE A 85 0.14 -0.62 3.71
CA ILE A 85 0.29 -1.25 2.39
C ILE A 85 1.45 -2.25 2.39
N ASN A 86 2.61 -1.87 2.93
CA ASN A 86 3.76 -2.76 2.98
C ASN A 86 3.50 -4.02 3.80
N GLY A 87 2.85 -3.89 4.95
CA GLY A 87 2.49 -5.05 5.77
C GLY A 87 1.49 -6.00 5.08
N PHE A 88 0.60 -5.48 4.25
CA PHE A 88 -0.26 -6.31 3.40
C PHE A 88 0.52 -6.99 2.28
N CYS A 89 1.29 -6.23 1.50
CA CYS A 89 2.03 -6.76 0.35
C CYS A 89 3.07 -7.81 0.78
N GLN A 90 3.77 -7.60 1.89
CA GLN A 90 4.77 -8.52 2.45
C GLN A 90 4.15 -9.61 3.35
N CYS A 91 2.83 -9.62 3.55
CA CYS A 91 2.11 -10.56 4.42
C CYS A 91 2.62 -10.62 5.88
N THR A 92 3.21 -9.55 6.41
CA THR A 92 3.92 -9.54 7.70
C THR A 92 3.02 -9.34 8.92
N PHE A 93 1.80 -8.84 8.75
CA PHE A 93 0.89 -8.61 9.87
C PHE A 93 0.43 -9.90 10.55
N SER A 94 0.22 -9.85 11.88
CA SER A 94 -0.35 -10.97 12.62
C SER A 94 -1.84 -11.14 12.35
N ASP A 95 -2.42 -12.29 12.74
CA ASP A 95 -3.87 -12.51 12.70
C ASP A 95 -4.66 -11.53 13.59
N GLU A 96 -3.99 -10.79 14.49
CA GLU A 96 -4.60 -9.78 15.37
C GLU A 96 -4.79 -8.43 14.68
N HIS A 97 -4.20 -8.23 13.50
CA HIS A 97 -4.43 -7.03 12.71
C HIS A 97 -5.90 -6.92 12.33
N ASN A 98 -6.51 -5.74 12.53
CA ASN A 98 -7.96 -5.53 12.38
C ASN A 98 -8.51 -6.04 11.04
N VAL A 99 -7.81 -5.77 9.95
CA VAL A 99 -8.20 -6.23 8.60
C VAL A 99 -8.12 -7.76 8.49
N TYR A 100 -7.10 -8.39 9.06
CA TYR A 100 -6.94 -9.84 9.04
C TYR A 100 -7.92 -10.55 9.97
N GLN A 101 -8.25 -9.98 11.13
CA GLN A 101 -9.30 -10.53 11.98
C GLN A 101 -10.63 -10.63 11.24
N ASP A 102 -11.01 -9.58 10.49
CA ASP A 102 -12.24 -9.60 9.72
C ASP A 102 -12.17 -10.57 8.52
N LEU A 103 -11.08 -10.53 7.75
CA LEU A 103 -10.88 -11.39 6.56
C LEU A 103 -10.77 -12.89 6.91
N LEU A 104 -10.12 -13.20 8.03
CA LEU A 104 -9.80 -14.57 8.44
C LEU A 104 -10.79 -15.14 9.45
N SER A 105 -11.80 -14.38 9.85
CA SER A 105 -12.82 -14.77 10.84
C SER A 105 -13.46 -16.14 10.58
N GLU A 106 -13.67 -16.51 9.31
CA GLU A 106 -14.27 -17.79 8.89
C GLU A 106 -13.21 -18.80 8.38
N VAL A 107 -11.92 -18.45 8.43
CA VAL A 107 -10.82 -19.24 7.85
C VAL A 107 -10.07 -19.97 8.96
N ILE A 108 -10.20 -21.30 8.95
CA ILE A 108 -9.80 -22.12 10.11
C ILE A 108 -8.36 -22.66 9.98
N THR A 109 -7.87 -22.91 8.76
CA THR A 109 -6.55 -23.54 8.57
C THR A 109 -5.46 -22.53 8.22
N PRO A 110 -4.21 -22.72 8.70
CA PRO A 110 -3.10 -21.83 8.39
C PRO A 110 -2.86 -21.65 6.88
N GLU A 111 -2.98 -22.71 6.09
CA GLU A 111 -2.74 -22.68 4.65
C GLU A 111 -3.78 -21.82 3.93
N LYS A 112 -5.05 -21.89 4.37
CA LYS A 112 -6.11 -21.05 3.82
C LYS A 112 -5.92 -19.60 4.24
N LYS A 113 -5.49 -19.34 5.47
CA LYS A 113 -5.19 -17.98 5.94
C LYS A 113 -4.06 -17.37 5.10
N GLN A 114 -3.02 -18.14 4.83
CA GLN A 114 -1.92 -17.72 3.97
C GLN A 114 -2.39 -17.42 2.54
N ALA A 115 -3.22 -18.28 1.95
CA ALA A 115 -3.79 -18.03 0.62
C ALA A 115 -4.65 -16.74 0.56
N VAL A 116 -5.37 -16.41 1.64
CA VAL A 116 -6.12 -15.13 1.73
C VAL A 116 -5.18 -13.94 1.82
N ARG A 117 -4.10 -14.03 2.61
CA ARG A 117 -3.06 -12.98 2.72
C ARG A 117 -2.40 -12.72 1.37
N GLU A 118 -2.01 -13.79 0.67
CA GLU A 118 -1.42 -13.72 -0.68
C GLU A 118 -2.38 -13.10 -1.69
N LEU A 119 -3.67 -13.43 -1.60
CA LEU A 119 -4.68 -12.83 -2.48
C LEU A 119 -4.84 -11.33 -2.22
N LEU A 120 -4.90 -10.90 -0.97
CA LEU A 120 -4.95 -9.47 -0.63
C LEU A 120 -3.68 -8.76 -1.09
N SER A 121 -2.50 -9.30 -0.76
CA SER A 121 -1.20 -8.81 -1.18
C SER A 121 -1.16 -8.60 -2.69
N LYS A 122 -1.51 -9.64 -3.46
CA LYS A 122 -1.55 -9.59 -4.92
C LYS A 122 -2.53 -8.52 -5.42
N THR A 123 -3.73 -8.45 -4.85
CA THR A 123 -4.76 -7.48 -5.25
C THR A 123 -4.29 -6.04 -5.06
N ILE A 124 -3.64 -5.74 -3.93
CA ILE A 124 -3.11 -4.41 -3.62
C ILE A 124 -1.89 -4.09 -4.50
N SER A 125 -0.96 -5.03 -4.66
CA SER A 125 0.22 -4.85 -5.52
C SER A 125 -0.17 -4.59 -6.97
N GLU A 126 -1.15 -5.32 -7.52
CA GLU A 126 -1.67 -5.10 -8.87
C GLU A 126 -2.29 -3.71 -9.04
N LEU A 127 -3.08 -3.24 -8.06
CA LEU A 127 -3.61 -1.87 -8.03
C LEU A 127 -2.47 -0.84 -8.07
N ILE A 128 -1.42 -1.02 -7.27
CA ILE A 128 -0.30 -0.08 -7.22
C ILE A 128 0.47 -0.08 -8.54
N PHE A 129 0.70 -1.23 -9.16
CA PHE A 129 1.36 -1.30 -10.47
C PHE A 129 0.52 -0.62 -11.56
N GLU A 130 -0.81 -0.79 -11.53
CA GLU A 130 -1.72 -0.07 -12.42
C GLU A 130 -1.63 1.45 -12.19
N LYS A 131 -1.76 1.90 -10.95
CA LYS A 131 -1.77 3.33 -10.59
C LYS A 131 -0.43 4.02 -10.82
N THR A 132 0.69 3.30 -10.84
CA THR A 132 2.04 3.84 -11.11
C THR A 132 2.50 3.62 -12.56
N ASN A 133 1.63 3.09 -13.43
CA ASN A 133 1.98 2.70 -14.81
C ASN A 133 3.19 1.74 -14.90
N THR A 134 3.43 0.96 -13.83
CA THR A 134 4.49 -0.04 -13.81
C THR A 134 3.97 -1.27 -14.52
N GLY A 135 4.54 -1.59 -15.69
CA GLY A 135 4.10 -2.74 -16.47
C GLY A 135 4.16 -4.04 -15.65
N THR A 136 3.00 -4.65 -15.42
CA THR A 136 2.82 -5.96 -14.74
C THR A 136 3.63 -7.10 -15.38
N HIS A 137 4.20 -6.88 -16.56
CA HIS A 137 5.05 -7.83 -17.29
C HIS A 137 6.49 -7.98 -16.78
N ARG A 138 6.96 -7.18 -15.80
CA ARG A 138 8.38 -7.21 -15.36
C ARG A 138 8.65 -7.81 -13.98
N LEU A 139 7.64 -8.22 -13.24
CA LEU A 139 7.83 -8.96 -12.00
C LEU A 139 7.44 -10.42 -12.27
N GLY A 140 8.39 -11.16 -12.83
CA GLY A 140 8.28 -12.60 -12.99
C GLY A 140 8.20 -13.25 -11.61
N LEU A 141 6.96 -13.56 -11.19
CA LEU A 141 6.68 -14.64 -10.26
C LEU A 141 7.00 -15.98 -10.93
#